data_AF-A0A814D9W2-F1
#
_entry.id   AF-A0A814D9W2-F1
#
_cell.length_a   1.000
_cell.length_b   1.000
_cell.length_c   1.000
_cell.angle_alpha   90.00
_cell.angle_beta   90.00
_cell.angle_gamma   90.00
#
_symmetry.space_group_name_H-M   'P 1'
#
loop_
_entity.id
_entity.type
_entity.pdbx_description
1 polymer ?
#
loop_
_entity_poly.entity_id
_entity_poly.type
_entity_poly.pdbx_seq_one_letter_code
_entity_poly.pdbx_strand_id
1 'polypeptide(L)'
;MKRQDKKNEHLKQQLKDLHKKFDELKLDSWEKVEAHDKYMADVYIELAKKIRPLKLPNQNNIAVLGSVSVGKSTIVNSLLDKKLADVGAGETTTRTSVYKGNGLQIFDVYGKNDEKTYMTPESICDLKSVEKRLLVITSTVKDITKLARFLDQLNLRYTIVFNKFDLVDDEEQQQLRQKIENEVKVLELKCCEKIYFISGKHPEKFDDWNKLVKHLRQ
;
A
#
# COMPACT_ATOMS: atom_id res chain seq x y z
N MET A 1 5.20 -18.02 22.97
CA MET A 1 4.11 -17.32 22.23
C MET A 1 3.16 -16.55 23.15
N LYS A 2 2.56 -17.14 24.20
CA LYS A 2 1.48 -16.54 25.03
C LYS A 2 1.69 -15.13 25.64
N ARG A 3 2.91 -14.69 25.97
CA ARG A 3 3.14 -13.35 26.58
C ARG A 3 3.24 -12.22 25.54
N GLN A 4 3.61 -12.57 24.31
CA GLN A 4 3.88 -11.62 23.25
C GLN A 4 2.60 -11.24 22.49
N ASP A 5 1.74 -12.22 22.26
CA ASP A 5 0.42 -12.00 21.67
C ASP A 5 -0.41 -11.10 22.59
N LYS A 6 -0.39 -11.34 23.91
CA LYS A 6 -1.04 -10.46 24.90
C LYS A 6 -0.56 -9.00 24.86
N LYS A 7 0.74 -8.76 24.63
CA LYS A 7 1.28 -7.40 24.51
C LYS A 7 0.84 -6.72 23.21
N ASN A 8 0.84 -7.46 22.10
CA ASN A 8 0.32 -6.96 20.83
C ASN A 8 -1.19 -6.68 20.93
N GLU A 9 -1.97 -7.53 21.58
CA GLU A 9 -3.40 -7.31 21.82
C GLU A 9 -3.66 -6.05 22.64
N HIS A 10 -2.89 -5.80 23.69
CA HIS A 10 -3.00 -4.56 24.46
C HIS A 10 -2.67 -3.31 23.62
N LEU A 11 -1.60 -3.33 22.83
CA LEU A 11 -1.22 -2.23 21.93
C LEU A 11 -2.28 -2.00 20.84
N LYS A 12 -2.83 -3.08 20.27
CA LYS A 12 -3.93 -3.01 19.32
C LYS A 12 -5.15 -2.35 19.96
N GLN A 13 -5.50 -2.72 21.19
CA GLN A 13 -6.61 -2.09 21.90
C GLN A 13 -6.38 -0.59 22.11
N GLN A 14 -5.18 -0.18 22.54
CA GLN A 14 -4.83 1.24 22.69
C GLN A 14 -4.94 2.00 21.36
N LEU A 15 -4.51 1.40 20.25
CA LEU A 15 -4.68 2.00 18.92
C LEU A 15 -6.14 2.03 18.47
N LYS A 16 -6.96 1.03 18.82
CA LYS A 16 -8.41 1.06 18.56
C LYS A 16 -9.08 2.21 19.31
N ASP A 17 -8.75 2.36 20.58
CA ASP A 17 -9.33 3.42 21.42
C ASP A 17 -8.91 4.80 20.91
N LEU A 18 -7.65 4.96 20.49
CA LEU A 18 -7.15 6.21 19.91
C LEU A 18 -7.75 6.49 18.52
N HIS A 19 -7.88 5.47 17.68
CA HIS A 19 -8.53 5.59 16.37
C HIS A 19 -10.00 5.97 16.49
N LYS A 20 -10.72 5.39 17.46
CA LYS A 20 -12.12 5.76 17.75
C LYS A 20 -12.26 7.25 18.11
N LYS A 21 -11.31 7.82 18.86
CA LYS A 21 -11.30 9.27 19.13
C LYS A 21 -11.11 10.08 17.86
N PHE A 22 -10.29 9.62 16.92
CA PHE A 22 -10.14 10.27 15.62
C PHE A 22 -11.44 10.23 14.81
N ASP A 23 -12.15 9.10 14.82
CA ASP A 23 -13.44 8.96 14.15
C ASP A 23 -14.50 9.89 14.76
N GLU A 24 -14.57 9.99 16.10
CA GLU A 24 -15.45 10.92 16.81
C GLU A 24 -15.16 12.39 16.45
N LEU A 25 -13.89 12.72 16.23
CA LEU A 25 -13.45 14.05 15.78
C LEU A 25 -13.52 14.24 14.26
N LYS A 26 -14.00 13.25 13.50
CA LYS A 26 -14.08 13.26 12.04
C LYS A 26 -12.71 13.49 11.36
N LEU A 27 -11.64 12.99 11.98
CA LEU A 27 -10.28 13.04 11.47
C LEU A 27 -9.99 11.80 10.61
N ASP A 28 -10.49 11.83 9.37
CA ASP A 28 -10.44 10.72 8.41
C ASP A 28 -9.11 10.54 7.65
N SER A 29 -8.11 11.41 7.89
CA SER A 29 -6.83 11.37 7.18
C SER A 29 -5.65 11.69 8.09
N TRP A 30 -4.47 11.21 7.70
CA TRP A 30 -3.22 11.45 8.45
C TRP A 30 -3.00 12.94 8.63
N GLU A 31 -3.17 13.72 7.56
CA GLU A 31 -2.94 15.16 7.58
C GLU A 31 -3.91 15.87 8.51
N LYS A 32 -5.18 15.43 8.56
CA LYS A 32 -6.15 16.00 9.49
C LYS A 32 -5.78 15.68 10.93
N VAL A 33 -5.34 14.45 11.21
CA VAL A 33 -4.87 14.04 12.54
C VAL A 33 -3.64 14.87 12.94
N GLU A 34 -2.64 14.94 12.08
CA GLU A 34 -1.39 15.69 12.30
C GLU A 34 -1.62 17.20 12.45
N ALA A 35 -2.52 17.78 11.64
CA ALA A 35 -2.86 19.20 11.71
C ALA A 35 -3.74 19.55 12.91
N HIS A 36 -4.62 18.63 13.34
CA HIS A 36 -5.50 18.85 14.48
C HIS A 36 -4.75 18.73 15.81
N ASP A 37 -4.00 17.64 15.97
CA ASP A 37 -3.25 17.38 17.18
C ASP A 37 -2.00 16.54 16.85
N LYS A 38 -0.90 17.24 16.64
CA LYS A 38 0.41 16.64 16.37
C LYS A 38 0.84 15.68 17.47
N TYR A 39 0.51 15.97 18.73
CA TYR A 39 0.86 15.08 19.84
C TYR A 39 0.08 13.76 19.75
N MET A 40 -1.21 13.80 19.43
CA MET A 40 -1.99 12.58 19.22
C MET A 40 -1.52 11.78 18.01
N ALA A 41 -1.13 12.46 16.93
CA ALA A 41 -0.49 11.84 15.77
C ALA A 41 0.81 11.12 16.18
N ASP A 42 1.69 11.80 16.91
CA ASP A 42 2.95 11.23 17.39
C ASP A 42 2.72 10.02 18.30
N VAL A 43 1.76 10.10 19.23
CA VAL A 43 1.37 8.96 20.09
C VAL A 43 0.86 7.80 19.25
N TYR A 44 0.03 8.05 18.24
CA TYR A 44 -0.49 7.02 17.35
C TYR A 44 0.65 6.29 16.62
N ILE A 45 1.61 7.04 16.06
CA ILE A 45 2.78 6.48 15.37
C ILE A 45 3.66 5.69 16.34
N GLU A 46 3.88 6.19 17.55
CA GLU A 46 4.69 5.49 18.55
C GLU A 46 4.05 4.17 18.98
N LEU A 47 2.73 4.13 19.14
CA LEU A 47 2.00 2.88 19.39
C LEU A 47 2.10 1.94 18.19
N ALA A 48 1.90 2.45 16.97
CA ALA A 48 2.01 1.68 15.74
C ALA A 48 3.42 1.10 15.55
N LYS A 49 4.49 1.85 15.87
CA LYS A 49 5.88 1.39 15.86
C LYS A 49 6.12 0.25 16.86
N LYS A 50 5.50 0.31 18.05
CA LYS A 50 5.62 -0.71 19.10
C LYS A 50 4.92 -2.02 18.76
N ILE A 51 3.90 -2.01 17.89
CA ILE A 51 3.28 -3.25 17.39
C ILE A 51 4.35 -4.10 16.70
N ARG A 52 4.46 -5.36 17.13
CA ARG A 52 5.31 -6.34 16.42
C ARG A 52 4.55 -6.96 15.25
N PRO A 53 5.18 -7.10 14.08
CA PRO A 53 4.57 -7.78 12.94
C PRO A 53 4.23 -9.22 13.28
N LEU A 54 3.17 -9.73 12.65
CA LEU A 54 2.83 -11.15 12.68
C LEU A 54 3.81 -11.91 11.81
N LYS A 55 4.19 -13.12 12.23
CA LYS A 55 4.97 -14.02 11.38
C LYS A 55 4.03 -14.66 10.38
N LEU A 56 4.17 -14.28 9.12
CA LEU A 56 3.48 -14.94 8.02
C LEU A 56 4.23 -16.24 7.65
N PRO A 57 3.50 -17.32 7.29
CA PRO A 57 4.10 -18.66 7.12
C PRO A 57 4.98 -18.83 5.88
N ASN A 58 5.01 -17.84 4.96
CA ASN A 58 5.75 -17.91 3.69
C ASN A 58 6.70 -16.71 3.53
N GLN A 59 7.78 -16.87 2.77
CA GLN A 59 8.59 -15.77 2.23
C GLN A 59 7.90 -15.24 0.95
N ASN A 60 8.03 -13.95 0.61
CA ASN A 60 7.36 -13.24 -0.49
C ASN A 60 5.88 -12.84 -0.26
N ASN A 61 5.59 -12.30 0.92
CA ASN A 61 4.30 -11.66 1.18
C ASN A 61 4.29 -10.22 0.66
N ILE A 62 3.36 -9.90 -0.23
CA ILE A 62 3.30 -8.60 -0.91
C ILE A 62 1.94 -7.96 -0.60
N ALA A 63 1.92 -6.73 -0.09
CA ALA A 63 0.70 -5.93 -0.05
C ALA A 63 0.60 -5.09 -1.33
N VAL A 64 -0.57 -5.10 -1.98
CA VAL A 64 -0.88 -4.20 -3.10
C VAL A 64 -1.91 -3.18 -2.61
N LEU A 65 -1.56 -1.89 -2.72
CA LEU A 65 -2.27 -0.77 -2.12
C LEU A 65 -2.49 0.32 -3.17
N GLY A 66 -3.59 1.07 -3.06
CA GLY A 66 -3.90 2.17 -3.98
C GLY A 66 -5.40 2.40 -4.15
N SER A 67 -5.77 3.50 -4.80
CA SER A 67 -7.17 3.90 -5.01
C SER A 67 -7.98 2.85 -5.79
N VAL A 68 -9.31 2.92 -5.73
CA VAL A 68 -10.17 2.07 -6.58
C VAL A 68 -9.88 2.33 -8.07
N SER A 69 -10.07 1.30 -8.90
CA SER A 69 -9.90 1.38 -10.37
C SER A 69 -8.49 1.68 -10.90
N VAL A 70 -7.46 1.76 -10.05
CA VAL A 70 -6.05 1.86 -10.49
C VAL A 70 -5.50 0.57 -11.10
N GLY A 71 -6.28 -0.52 -11.09
CA GLY A 71 -5.93 -1.81 -11.69
C GLY A 71 -5.16 -2.76 -10.77
N LYS A 72 -5.35 -2.68 -9.46
CA LYS A 72 -4.75 -3.62 -8.47
C LYS A 72 -5.09 -5.06 -8.80
N SER A 73 -6.38 -5.41 -8.94
CA SER A 73 -6.81 -6.77 -9.29
C SER A 73 -6.19 -7.28 -10.58
N THR A 74 -6.05 -6.41 -11.58
CA THR A 74 -5.37 -6.74 -12.84
C THR A 74 -3.89 -7.08 -12.62
N ILE A 75 -3.16 -6.27 -11.85
CA ILE A 75 -1.76 -6.55 -11.49
C ILE A 75 -1.65 -7.86 -10.69
N VAL A 76 -2.52 -8.05 -9.70
CA VAL A 76 -2.57 -9.28 -8.88
C VAL A 76 -2.73 -10.50 -9.78
N ASN A 77 -3.70 -10.49 -10.68
CA ASN A 77 -3.96 -11.59 -11.61
C ASN A 77 -2.75 -11.85 -12.53
N SER A 78 -2.15 -10.79 -13.07
CA SER A 78 -0.97 -10.90 -13.95
C SER A 78 0.27 -11.39 -13.20
N LEU A 79 0.48 -11.02 -11.93
CA LEU A 79 1.58 -11.54 -11.10
C LEU A 79 1.40 -13.02 -10.77
N LEU A 80 0.16 -13.46 -10.56
CA LEU A 80 -0.17 -14.83 -10.21
C LEU A 80 -0.38 -15.74 -11.42
N ASP A 81 -0.36 -15.18 -12.63
CA ASP A 81 -0.66 -15.86 -13.89
C ASP A 81 -2.01 -16.62 -13.84
N LYS A 82 -2.98 -16.05 -13.10
CA LYS A 82 -4.30 -16.64 -12.85
C LYS A 82 -5.33 -15.53 -12.68
N LYS A 83 -6.55 -15.73 -13.17
CA LYS A 83 -7.69 -14.82 -12.93
C LYS A 83 -8.35 -15.15 -11.58
N LEU A 84 -7.70 -14.77 -10.48
CA LEU A 84 -8.17 -15.06 -9.12
C LEU A 84 -8.88 -13.88 -8.44
N ALA A 85 -8.48 -12.65 -8.75
CA ALA A 85 -9.09 -11.42 -8.25
C ALA A 85 -10.14 -10.92 -9.24
N ASP A 86 -11.32 -10.55 -8.75
CA ASP A 86 -12.39 -10.01 -9.60
C ASP A 86 -11.96 -8.67 -10.25
N VAL A 87 -12.22 -8.56 -11.55
CA VAL A 87 -11.89 -7.37 -12.37
C VAL A 87 -13.19 -6.77 -12.89
N GLY A 88 -13.61 -5.63 -12.35
CA GLY A 88 -14.83 -4.94 -12.78
C GLY A 88 -15.08 -3.63 -12.02
N ALA A 89 -15.88 -2.73 -12.60
CA ALA A 89 -16.19 -1.41 -12.05
C ALA A 89 -17.18 -1.42 -10.85
N GLY A 90 -17.59 -2.60 -10.38
CA GLY A 90 -18.70 -2.74 -9.42
C GLY A 90 -18.40 -3.50 -8.12
N GLU A 91 -17.24 -4.14 -7.96
CA GLU A 91 -16.97 -4.96 -6.78
C GLU A 91 -15.78 -4.41 -5.99
N THR A 92 -16.10 -3.56 -5.02
CA THR A 92 -15.17 -3.17 -3.96
C THR A 92 -15.03 -4.35 -2.99
N THR A 93 -13.95 -5.12 -3.13
CA THR A 93 -13.64 -6.28 -2.27
C THR A 93 -13.63 -5.86 -0.79
N THR A 94 -14.63 -6.31 -0.03
CA THR A 94 -14.89 -5.94 1.38
C THR A 94 -14.07 -6.73 2.39
N ARG A 95 -13.15 -7.60 1.95
CA ARG A 95 -12.27 -8.42 2.80
C ARG A 95 -10.84 -8.42 2.28
N THR A 96 -9.86 -8.38 3.19
CA THR A 96 -8.44 -8.67 2.89
C THR A 96 -8.36 -10.05 2.24
N SER A 97 -8.21 -10.08 0.92
CA SER A 97 -8.14 -11.33 0.17
C SER A 97 -6.68 -11.71 0.03
N VAL A 98 -6.37 -12.95 0.43
CA VAL A 98 -5.02 -13.50 0.33
C VAL A 98 -4.98 -14.41 -0.88
N TYR A 99 -4.33 -13.94 -1.94
CA TYR A 99 -4.12 -14.72 -3.15
C TYR A 99 -2.74 -15.38 -3.11
N LYS A 100 -2.68 -16.67 -3.45
CA LYS A 100 -1.42 -17.44 -3.47
C LYS A 100 -1.16 -18.02 -4.85
N GLY A 101 0.05 -17.85 -5.35
CA GLY A 101 0.46 -18.36 -6.66
C GLY A 101 1.85 -17.86 -7.06
N ASN A 102 2.55 -18.61 -7.91
CA ASN A 102 3.88 -18.26 -8.42
C ASN A 102 4.93 -17.93 -7.33
N GLY A 103 4.84 -18.60 -6.18
CA GLY A 103 5.73 -18.34 -5.03
C GLY A 103 5.47 -17.02 -4.32
N LEU A 104 4.37 -16.32 -4.64
CA LEU A 104 3.95 -15.07 -4.03
C LEU A 104 2.68 -15.29 -3.18
N GLN A 105 2.59 -14.54 -2.10
CA GLN A 105 1.37 -14.39 -1.32
C GLN A 105 0.96 -12.93 -1.33
N ILE A 106 -0.07 -12.61 -2.11
CA ILE A 106 -0.50 -11.23 -2.32
C ILE A 106 -1.68 -10.94 -1.41
N PHE A 107 -1.48 -9.96 -0.54
CA PHE A 107 -2.50 -9.34 0.28
C PHE A 107 -3.10 -8.20 -0.53
N ASP A 108 -4.30 -8.41 -1.05
CA ASP A 108 -5.11 -7.32 -1.60
C ASP A 108 -5.73 -6.57 -0.42
N VAL A 109 -4.98 -5.58 0.06
CA VAL A 109 -5.38 -4.74 1.19
C VAL A 109 -6.22 -3.60 0.61
N TYR A 110 -7.48 -3.91 0.31
CA TYR A 110 -8.57 -2.99 -0.05
C TYR A 110 -8.29 -2.00 -1.20
N GLY A 111 -9.22 -1.94 -2.17
CA GLY A 111 -9.40 -0.73 -2.96
C GLY A 111 -10.21 0.28 -2.16
N LYS A 112 -9.60 1.40 -1.78
CA LYS A 112 -10.27 2.49 -1.06
C LYS A 112 -11.43 3.08 -1.89
N ASN A 113 -12.68 2.88 -1.44
CA ASN A 113 -13.67 3.97 -1.47
C ASN A 113 -13.33 4.88 -0.27
N ASP A 114 -13.46 6.19 -0.44
CA ASP A 114 -12.76 7.25 0.29
C ASP A 114 -12.88 7.33 1.84
N GLU A 115 -13.48 6.37 2.54
CA GLU A 115 -13.89 6.54 3.95
C GLU A 115 -13.19 5.64 4.98
N LYS A 116 -12.33 4.67 4.59
CA LYS A 116 -11.60 3.84 5.56
C LYS A 116 -10.08 4.02 5.47
N THR A 117 -9.51 4.48 6.57
CA THR A 117 -8.09 4.84 6.71
C THR A 117 -7.24 3.56 6.82
N TYR A 118 -6.10 3.50 6.13
CA TYR A 118 -5.07 2.44 6.36
C TYR A 118 -4.43 2.51 7.76
N MET A 119 -4.96 3.38 8.63
CA MET A 119 -4.63 3.55 10.04
C MET A 119 -5.61 2.79 10.92
N THR A 120 -6.13 1.66 10.46
CA THR A 120 -6.70 0.71 11.42
C THR A 120 -5.56 -0.13 12.01
N PRO A 121 -5.67 -0.54 13.28
CA PRO A 121 -4.68 -1.42 13.91
C PRO A 121 -4.44 -2.70 13.12
N GLU A 122 -5.49 -3.26 12.51
CA GLU A 122 -5.45 -4.42 11.63
C GLU A 122 -4.60 -4.13 10.38
N SER A 123 -4.87 -3.02 9.67
CA SER A 123 -4.11 -2.62 8.48
C SER A 123 -2.63 -2.41 8.81
N ILE A 124 -2.32 -1.80 9.97
CA ILE A 124 -0.95 -1.60 10.42
C ILE A 124 -0.25 -2.93 10.69
N CYS A 125 -0.94 -3.87 11.34
CA CYS A 125 -0.38 -5.20 11.55
C CYS A 125 -0.08 -5.88 10.21
N ASP A 126 -1.02 -5.87 9.28
CA ASP A 126 -0.86 -6.49 7.96
C ASP A 126 0.30 -5.84 7.19
N LEU A 127 0.32 -4.51 7.12
CA LEU A 127 1.37 -3.73 6.46
C LEU A 127 2.75 -3.99 7.08
N LYS A 128 2.87 -4.16 8.40
CA LYS A 128 4.16 -4.49 9.03
C LYS A 128 4.56 -5.94 8.81
N SER A 129 3.61 -6.84 8.61
CA SER A 129 3.84 -8.28 8.49
C SER A 129 4.26 -8.69 7.08
N VAL A 130 3.84 -7.94 6.05
CA VAL A 130 4.28 -8.18 4.68
C VAL A 130 5.73 -7.76 4.46
N GLU A 131 6.36 -8.42 3.50
CA GLU A 131 7.75 -8.19 3.13
C GLU A 131 7.87 -7.00 2.19
N LYS A 132 6.99 -6.93 1.18
CA LYS A 132 6.98 -5.88 0.15
C LYS A 132 5.63 -5.18 0.08
N ARG A 133 5.66 -3.91 -0.29
CA ARG A 133 4.49 -3.03 -0.38
C ARG A 133 4.51 -2.32 -1.73
N LEU A 134 3.48 -2.55 -2.53
CA LEU A 134 3.30 -1.91 -3.83
C LEU A 134 2.23 -0.83 -3.71
N LEU A 135 2.60 0.43 -3.96
CA LEU A 135 1.67 1.55 -4.07
C LEU A 135 1.36 1.79 -5.54
N VAL A 136 0.14 1.44 -5.97
CA VAL A 136 -0.29 1.50 -7.36
C VAL A 136 -0.99 2.83 -7.64
N ILE A 137 -0.52 3.52 -8.68
CA ILE A 137 -1.08 4.79 -9.19
C ILE A 137 -1.34 4.71 -10.69
N THR A 138 -2.18 5.59 -11.23
CA THR A 138 -2.43 5.72 -12.68
C THR A 138 -2.27 7.15 -13.20
N SER A 139 -2.05 8.12 -12.30
CA SER A 139 -2.15 9.55 -12.60
C SER A 139 -1.03 10.34 -11.91
N THR A 140 -1.07 10.42 -10.58
CA THR A 140 -0.12 11.23 -9.79
C THR A 140 0.26 10.52 -8.51
N VAL A 141 1.43 10.85 -7.98
CA VAL A 141 1.88 10.37 -6.66
C VAL A 141 0.99 10.97 -5.55
N LYS A 142 0.35 12.12 -5.81
CA LYS A 142 -0.55 12.79 -4.86
C LYS A 142 -1.67 11.89 -4.34
N ASP A 143 -2.13 10.95 -5.16
CA ASP A 143 -3.21 10.02 -4.83
C ASP A 143 -2.81 9.05 -3.68
N ILE A 144 -1.51 8.79 -3.52
CA ILE A 144 -0.97 7.89 -2.49
C ILE A 144 -0.16 8.61 -1.42
N THR A 145 0.03 9.94 -1.50
CA THR A 145 0.90 10.71 -0.59
C THR A 145 0.60 10.42 0.88
N LYS A 146 -0.68 10.34 1.25
CA LYS A 146 -1.10 10.10 2.64
C LYS A 146 -0.57 8.76 3.17
N LEU A 147 -0.69 7.73 2.35
CA LEU A 147 -0.24 6.38 2.67
C LEU A 147 1.29 6.29 2.65
N ALA A 148 1.93 6.90 1.65
CA ALA A 148 3.38 6.96 1.52
C ALA A 148 4.04 7.63 2.75
N ARG A 149 3.52 8.79 3.18
CA ARG A 149 4.00 9.48 4.38
C ARG A 149 3.81 8.67 5.66
N PHE A 150 2.67 8.00 5.78
CA PHE A 150 2.43 7.10 6.91
C PHE A 150 3.42 5.94 6.96
N LEU A 151 3.73 5.32 5.81
CA LEU A 151 4.75 4.28 5.71
C LEU A 151 6.16 4.81 6.04
N ASP A 152 6.49 6.03 5.58
CA ASP A 152 7.76 6.70 5.92
C ASP A 152 7.93 6.89 7.42
N GLN A 153 6.89 7.35 8.13
CA GLN A 153 6.93 7.53 9.59
C GLN A 153 7.07 6.20 10.35
N LEU A 154 6.59 5.10 9.77
CA LEU A 154 6.78 3.75 10.29
C LEU A 154 8.12 3.13 9.86
N ASN A 155 8.92 3.83 9.04
CA ASN A 155 10.16 3.34 8.44
C ASN A 155 9.94 2.02 7.64
N LEU A 156 8.81 1.94 6.94
CA LEU A 156 8.44 0.80 6.11
C LEU A 156 8.71 1.11 4.66
N ARG A 157 9.56 0.29 4.02
CA ARG A 157 9.87 0.43 2.61
C ARG A 157 8.72 0.03 1.71
N TYR A 158 8.60 0.74 0.59
CA TYR A 158 7.59 0.50 -0.43
C TYR A 158 8.12 0.84 -1.82
N THR A 159 7.43 0.31 -2.83
CA THR A 159 7.69 0.53 -4.25
C THR A 159 6.46 1.19 -4.86
N ILE A 160 6.67 2.20 -5.71
CA ILE A 160 5.59 2.83 -6.47
C ILE A 160 5.47 2.14 -7.83
N VAL A 161 4.24 1.85 -8.24
CA VAL A 161 3.93 1.21 -9.51
C VAL A 161 2.94 2.09 -10.26
N PHE A 162 3.39 2.74 -11.32
CA PHE A 162 2.52 3.44 -12.26
C PHE A 162 1.92 2.42 -13.23
N ASN A 163 0.61 2.20 -13.13
CA ASN A 163 -0.13 1.27 -13.95
C ASN A 163 -0.88 1.99 -15.08
N LYS A 164 -1.33 1.23 -16.08
CA LYS A 164 -1.99 1.72 -17.29
C LYS A 164 -1.09 2.63 -18.13
N PHE A 165 0.22 2.43 -18.04
CA PHE A 165 1.20 3.20 -18.83
C PHE A 165 1.04 2.96 -20.34
N ASP A 166 0.33 1.90 -20.74
CA ASP A 166 -0.06 1.63 -22.12
C ASP A 166 -1.01 2.68 -22.73
N LEU A 167 -1.71 3.45 -21.89
CA LEU A 167 -2.62 4.54 -22.29
C LEU A 167 -1.92 5.88 -22.48
N VAL A 168 -0.61 5.95 -22.20
CA VAL A 168 0.18 7.17 -22.33
C VAL A 168 0.89 7.15 -23.67
N ASP A 169 0.73 8.21 -24.44
CA ASP A 169 1.35 8.37 -25.75
C ASP A 169 2.87 8.31 -25.65
N ASP A 170 3.52 7.64 -26.60
CA ASP A 170 4.97 7.37 -26.57
C ASP A 170 5.81 8.66 -26.45
N GLU A 171 5.33 9.77 -27.04
CA GLU A 171 5.97 11.08 -26.95
C GLU A 171 5.92 11.69 -25.53
N GLU A 172 4.89 11.37 -24.75
CA GLU A 172 4.68 11.90 -23.40
C GLU A 172 5.29 11.01 -22.30
N GLN A 173 5.59 9.74 -22.62
CA GLN A 173 6.07 8.76 -21.66
C GLN A 173 7.32 9.22 -20.91
N GLN A 174 8.29 9.84 -21.59
CA GLN A 174 9.51 10.34 -20.94
C GLN A 174 9.22 11.50 -19.99
N GLN A 175 8.34 12.43 -20.40
CA GLN A 175 7.97 13.58 -19.58
C GLN A 175 7.20 13.13 -18.34
N LEU A 176 6.29 12.17 -18.48
CA LEU A 176 5.54 11.60 -17.38
C LEU A 176 6.44 10.88 -16.38
N ARG A 177 7.44 10.11 -16.85
CA ARG A 177 8.44 9.47 -15.96
C ARG A 177 9.16 10.50 -15.10
N GLN A 178 9.70 11.55 -15.73
CA GLN A 178 10.38 12.64 -15.03
C GLN A 178 9.45 13.37 -14.05
N LYS A 179 8.19 13.61 -14.45
CA LYS A 179 7.19 14.23 -13.58
C LYS A 179 6.95 13.41 -12.32
N ILE A 180 6.71 12.11 -12.45
CA ILE A 180 6.46 11.22 -11.31
C ILE A 180 7.70 11.12 -10.40
N GLU A 181 8.89 11.00 -10.97
CA GLU A 181 10.14 11.01 -10.20
C GLU A 181 10.35 12.33 -9.44
N ASN A 182 10.04 13.46 -10.08
CA ASN A 182 10.10 14.77 -9.44
C ASN A 182 9.05 14.93 -8.35
N GLU A 183 7.83 14.41 -8.53
CA GLU A 183 6.80 14.41 -7.49
C GLU A 183 7.26 13.63 -6.24
N VAL A 184 7.88 12.45 -6.41
CA VAL A 184 8.44 11.67 -5.29
C VAL A 184 9.51 12.46 -4.53
N LYS A 185 10.39 13.17 -5.26
CA LYS A 185 11.44 14.02 -4.66
C LYS A 185 10.85 15.23 -3.92
N VAL A 186 9.93 15.96 -4.54
CA VAL A 186 9.28 17.15 -3.96
C VAL A 186 8.46 16.80 -2.72
N LEU A 187 7.84 15.61 -2.71
CA LEU A 187 7.11 15.11 -1.56
C LEU A 187 8.01 14.53 -0.46
N GLU A 188 9.33 14.49 -0.69
CA GLU A 188 10.36 13.98 0.21
C GLU A 188 10.07 12.56 0.71
N LEU A 189 9.61 11.68 -0.19
CA LEU A 189 9.24 10.30 0.13
C LEU A 189 10.49 9.42 0.34
N LYS A 190 10.87 9.17 1.59
CA LYS A 190 12.19 8.62 1.96
C LYS A 190 12.30 7.11 1.84
N CYS A 191 11.21 6.38 2.10
CA CYS A 191 11.21 4.91 2.07
C CYS A 191 10.77 4.33 0.71
N CYS A 192 10.59 5.19 -0.30
CA CYS A 192 10.35 4.77 -1.67
C CYS A 192 11.63 4.16 -2.27
N GLU A 193 11.61 2.85 -2.53
CA GLU A 193 12.80 2.14 -3.05
C GLU A 193 12.97 2.31 -4.55
N LYS A 194 11.88 2.11 -5.30
CA LYS A 194 11.86 2.09 -6.77
C LYS A 194 10.51 2.53 -7.31
N ILE A 195 10.51 2.97 -8.56
CA ILE A 195 9.33 3.33 -9.34
C ILE A 195 9.33 2.47 -10.61
N TYR A 196 8.22 1.81 -10.90
CA TYR A 196 8.05 1.01 -12.12
C TYR A 196 6.87 1.53 -12.93
N PHE A 197 6.99 1.56 -14.26
CA PHE A 197 5.94 2.01 -15.17
C PHE A 197 5.50 0.82 -16.03
N ILE A 198 4.29 0.32 -15.78
CA ILE A 198 3.83 -0.96 -16.30
C ILE A 198 2.43 -0.85 -16.91
N SER A 199 2.05 -1.90 -17.64
CA SER A 199 0.65 -2.22 -17.91
C SER A 199 0.33 -3.57 -17.31
N GLY A 200 -0.56 -3.60 -16.31
CA GLY A 200 -1.07 -4.87 -15.80
C GLY A 200 -1.87 -5.65 -16.84
N LYS A 201 -2.44 -4.97 -17.85
CA LYS A 201 -3.23 -5.59 -18.93
C LYS A 201 -2.32 -6.13 -20.04
N HIS A 202 -1.21 -5.45 -20.31
CA HIS A 202 -0.23 -5.81 -21.33
C HIS A 202 1.18 -5.89 -20.72
N PRO A 203 1.48 -6.90 -19.87
CA PRO A 203 2.77 -7.05 -19.19
C PRO A 203 3.98 -7.05 -20.14
N GLU A 204 3.81 -7.56 -21.34
CA GLU A 204 4.82 -7.69 -22.39
C GLU A 204 5.23 -6.35 -23.02
N LYS A 205 4.40 -5.31 -22.92
CA LYS A 205 4.63 -4.01 -23.58
C LYS A 205 5.78 -3.23 -22.94
N PHE A 206 6.05 -3.45 -21.64
CA PHE A 206 7.03 -2.68 -20.89
C PHE A 206 8.00 -3.57 -20.12
N ASP A 207 9.30 -3.40 -20.37
CA ASP A 207 10.38 -4.13 -19.68
C ASP A 207 10.36 -3.96 -18.15
N ASP A 208 9.81 -2.83 -17.67
CA ASP A 208 9.61 -2.57 -16.24
C ASP A 208 8.75 -3.63 -15.54
N TRP A 209 7.88 -4.37 -16.26
CA TRP A 209 7.15 -5.50 -15.69
C TRP A 209 8.09 -6.61 -15.22
N ASN A 210 9.04 -7.02 -16.08
CA ASN A 210 10.00 -8.06 -15.73
C ASN A 210 10.91 -7.63 -14.59
N LYS A 211 11.31 -6.35 -14.58
CA LYS A 211 12.08 -5.76 -13.47
C LYS A 211 11.29 -5.79 -12.16
N LEU A 212 10.00 -5.43 -12.19
CA LEU A 212 9.11 -5.50 -11.03
C LEU A 212 9.00 -6.94 -10.51
N VAL A 213 8.71 -7.92 -11.38
CA VAL A 213 8.59 -9.33 -10.99
C VAL A 213 9.88 -9.85 -10.36
N LYS A 214 11.04 -9.54 -10.95
CA LYS A 214 12.35 -9.90 -10.40
C LYS A 214 12.56 -9.27 -9.02
N HIS A 215 12.25 -7.98 -8.88
CA HIS A 215 12.35 -7.29 -7.60
C HIS A 215 11.42 -7.89 -6.54
N LEU A 216 10.22 -8.35 -6.91
CA LEU A 216 9.25 -8.95 -6.01
C LEU A 216 9.62 -10.36 -5.53
N ARG A 217 10.48 -11.08 -6.25
CA ARG A 217 10.89 -12.47 -5.93
C ARG A 217 12.26 -12.59 -5.25
N GLN A 218 13.01 -11.50 -5.12
CA GLN A 218 14.31 -11.41 -4.44
C GLN A 218 14.18 -11.26 -2.93
#